data_AF-A0A0G1VVY9-F1
#
_entry.id   AF-A0A0G1VVY9-F1
#
_cell.length_a   1.000
_cell.length_b   1.000
_cell.length_c   1.000
_cell.angle_alpha   90.00
_cell.angle_beta   90.00
_cell.angle_gamma   90.00
#
_symmetry.space_group_name_H-M   'P 1'
#
loop_
_entity.id
_entity.type
_entity.pdbx_description
1 polymer ?
#
loop_
_entity_poly.entity_id
_entity_poly.type
_entity_poly.pdbx_seq_one_letter_code
_entity_poly.pdbx_strand_id
1 'polypeptide(L)' 'MKTEVSAGGIVVRKRMRIWEVLVIRDMNDVWTFPKGLVEKGEKLAEVK' A
#
# COMPACT_ATOMS: atom_id res chain seq x y z
N MET A 1 21.51 9.42 2.42
CA MET A 1 20.28 8.65 2.10
C MET A 1 19.23 9.65 1.64
N LYS A 2 18.62 9.45 0.46
CA LYS A 2 17.42 10.19 0.06
C LYS A 2 16.22 9.36 0.50
N THR A 3 15.30 9.95 1.23
CA THR A 3 14.05 9.29 1.61
C THR A 3 13.08 9.39 0.46
N GLU A 4 12.55 8.24 0.02
CA GLU A 4 11.47 8.15 -0.96
C GLU A 4 10.15 7.93 -0.23
N VAL A 5 9.11 8.65 -0.65
CA VAL A 5 7.77 8.55 -0.06
C VAL A 5 6.90 7.70 -0.96
N SER A 6 6.29 6.66 -0.40
CA SER A 6 5.31 5.83 -1.09
C SER A 6 3.92 6.02 -0.49
N ALA A 7 2.90 6.03 -1.34
CA ALA A 7 1.50 6.01 -0.94
C ALA A 7 0.82 4.75 -1.50
N GLY A 8 -0.18 4.25 -0.78
CA GLY A 8 -0.87 3.01 -1.12
C GLY A 8 -2.17 2.86 -0.33
N GLY A 9 -2.78 1.70 -0.43
CA GLY A 9 -4.05 1.41 0.24
C GLY A 9 -4.07 -0.01 0.81
N ILE A 10 -4.84 -0.18 1.90
CA ILE A 10 -5.15 -1.50 2.43
C ILE A 10 -6.47 -1.94 1.79
N VAL A 11 -6.40 -2.95 0.94
CA VAL A 11 -7.60 -3.55 0.34
C VAL A 11 -8.06 -4.69 1.25
N VAL A 12 -9.27 -4.56 1.78
CA VAL A 12 -9.88 -5.55 2.68
C VAL A 12 -11.10 -6.20 2.04
N ARG A 13 -11.28 -7.49 2.28
CA ARG A 13 -12.49 -8.23 1.95
C ARG A 13 -13.00 -8.94 3.18
N LYS A 14 -14.30 -8.82 3.46
CA LYS A 14 -14.96 -9.65 4.49
C LYS A 14 -15.43 -10.96 3.87
N ARG A 15 -15.04 -12.09 4.46
CA ARG A 15 -15.54 -13.42 4.09
C ARG A 15 -16.07 -14.10 5.34
N MET A 16 -17.39 -14.35 5.40
CA MET A 16 -18.07 -14.83 6.61
C MET A 16 -17.75 -13.94 7.83
N ARG A 17 -16.98 -14.44 8.79
CA ARG A 17 -16.56 -13.73 10.02
C ARG A 17 -15.08 -13.32 10.03
N ILE A 18 -14.36 -13.53 8.92
CA ILE A 18 -12.94 -13.18 8.80
C ILE A 18 -12.75 -12.00 7.84
N TRP A 19 -11.75 -11.17 8.14
CA TRP A 19 -11.24 -10.15 7.25
C TRP A 19 -10.00 -10.70 6.54
N GLU A 20 -10.04 -10.69 5.23
CA GLU A 20 -8.91 -10.98 4.35
C GLU A 20 -8.30 -9.64 3.90
N VAL A 21 -6.97 -9.56 3.86
CA VAL A 21 -6.24 -8.37 3.40
C VAL A 21 -5.42 -8.74 2.17
N LEU A 22 -5.46 -7.89 1.14
CA LEU A 22 -4.64 -8.05 -0.04
C LEU A 22 -3.18 -7.66 0.26
N VAL A 23 -2.28 -8.58 0.00
CA VAL A 23 -0.84 -8.35 -0.02
C VAL A 23 -0.26 -8.84 -1.35
N ILE A 24 0.83 -8.21 -1.79
CA ILE A 24 1.60 -8.58 -2.98
C ILE A 24 3.01 -8.96 -2.55
N ARG A 25 3.65 -9.87 -3.28
CA ARG A 25 5.05 -10.23 -3.08
C ARG A 25 5.91 -9.33 -3.96
N ASP A 26 6.87 -8.62 -3.38
CA ASP A 26 7.74 -7.70 -4.11
C ASP A 26 8.95 -8.42 -4.74
N MET A 27 9.79 -7.66 -5.44
CA MET A 27 11.01 -8.18 -6.08
C MET A 27 12.08 -8.69 -5.11
N ASN A 28 11.96 -8.36 -3.82
CA ASN A 28 12.86 -8.79 -2.76
C ASN A 28 12.28 -9.97 -1.97
N ASP A 29 11.23 -10.60 -2.49
CA ASP A 29 10.56 -11.74 -1.87
C ASP A 29 9.76 -11.40 -0.59
N VAL A 30 9.43 -10.12 -0.39
CA VAL A 30 8.74 -9.62 0.81
C VAL A 30 7.25 -9.39 0.52
N TRP A 31 6.38 -9.80 1.45
CA TRP A 31 4.96 -9.45 1.40
C TRP A 31 4.75 -8.00 1.83
N THR A 32 4.10 -7.21 0.98
CA THR A 32 3.79 -5.79 1.23
C THR A 32 2.37 -5.46 0.82
N PHE A 33 1.82 -4.37 1.36
CA PHE A 33 0.62 -3.78 0.81
C PHE A 33 0.87 -3.20 -0.59
N PRO A 34 -0.15 -3.16 -1.45
CA PRO A 34 -0.09 -2.44 -2.71
C PRO A 34 0.22 -0.96 -2.45
N LYS A 35 1.38 -0.50 -2.93
CA LYS A 35 1.88 0.87 -2.79
C LYS A 35 2.69 1.27 -4.01
N GLY A 36 2.77 2.56 -4.29
CA GLY A 36 3.57 3.17 -5.33
C GLY A 36 4.38 4.34 -4.81
N LEU A 37 5.43 4.73 -5.55
CA LEU A 37 6.19 5.95 -5.28
C LEU A 37 5.29 7.17 -5.52
N VAL A 38 5.38 8.17 -4.65
CA VAL A 38 4.68 9.44 -4.85
C VAL A 38 5.45 10.25 -5.88
N GLU A 39 4.81 10.54 -7.01
CA GLU A 39 5.41 11.27 -8.11
C GLU A 39 5.41 12.79 -7.87
N LYS A 40 6.28 13.50 -8.59
CA LYS A 40 6.41 14.95 -8.45
C LYS A 40 5.10 15.64 -8.85
N GLY A 41 4.48 16.33 -7.91
CA GLY A 41 3.23 17.07 -8.12
C GLY A 41 1.98 16.31 -7.68
N GLU A 42 2.12 15.05 -7.25
CA GLU A 42 1.03 14.33 -6.60
C GLU A 42 0.78 14.92 -5.21
N LYS A 43 -0.51 15.06 -4.87
CA LYS A 43 -0.92 15.39 -3.50
C LYS A 43 -1.13 14.08 -2.77
N LEU A 44 -0.49 13.94 -1.61
CA LEU A 44 -0.86 12.89 -0.67
C LEU A 44 -2.34 13.08 -0.32
N ALA A 45 -3.13 12.01 -0.45
CA ALA A 45 -4.50 12.04 0.03
C ALA A 45 -4.51 12.38 1.52
N GLU A 46 -5.25 13.42 1.91
CA GLU A 46 -5.51 13.71 3.31
C GLU A 46 -6.34 12.55 3.89
N VAL A 47 -5.71 11.73 4.73
CA VAL A 47 -6.44 10.84 5.63
C VAL A 47 -6.90 11.71 6.80
N LYS A 48 -8.15 12.17 6.75
CA LYS A 48 -8.82 12.84 7.87
C LYS A 48 -9.24 11.83 8.94
#